data_AF-A0A9E4UC52-F1
#
_entry.id   AF-A0A9E4UC52-F1
#
_cell.length_a   1.000
_cell.length_b   1.000
_cell.length_c   1.000
_cell.angle_alpha   90.00
_cell.angle_beta   90.00
_cell.angle_gamma   90.00
#
_symmetry.space_group_name_H-M   'P 1'
#
loop_
_entity.id
_entity.type
_entity.pdbx_description
1 polymer ?
#
loop_
_entity_poly.entity_id
_entity_poly.type
_entity_poly.pdbx_seq_one_letter_code
_entity_poly.pdbx_strand_id
1 'polypeptide(L)' 'RALSEQAGLDVESLEQSETEPEYLAFHLIPYTLGVAYERLVNRFGFLAKLRVNLLLVARKR' A
#
# COMPACT_ATOMS: atom_id res chain seq x y z
N ARG A 1 7.60 -0.26 -11.32
CA ARG A 1 8.01 -1.17 -12.42
C ARG A 1 9.05 -0.52 -13.34
N ALA A 2 8.72 0.56 -14.06
CA ALA A 2 9.67 1.23 -14.96
C ALA A 2 11.01 1.61 -14.29
N LEU A 3 10.98 2.15 -13.06
CA LEU A 3 12.19 2.45 -12.29
C LEU A 3 13.05 1.20 -12.00
N SER A 4 12.40 0.08 -11.68
CA SER A 4 13.07 -1.20 -11.39
C SER A 4 13.74 -1.77 -12.64
N GLU A 5 13.05 -1.71 -13.78
CA GLU A 5 13.57 -2.15 -15.09
C GLU A 5 14.79 -1.31 -15.52
N GLN A 6 14.71 0.02 -15.36
CA GLN A 6 15.83 0.93 -15.62
C GLN A 6 17.02 0.69 -14.69
N ALA A 7 16.77 0.24 -13.46
CA ALA A 7 17.81 -0.13 -12.50
C ALA A 7 18.42 -1.53 -12.75
N GLY A 8 17.98 -2.25 -13.80
CA GLY A 8 18.48 -3.59 -14.11
C GLY A 8 18.01 -4.67 -13.13
N LEU A 9 16.88 -4.44 -12.45
CA LEU A 9 16.29 -5.38 -11.50
C LEU A 9 15.18 -6.19 -12.16
N ASP A 10 15.15 -7.49 -11.86
CA ASP A 10 14.01 -8.34 -12.20
C ASP A 10 12.95 -8.25 -11.10
N VAL A 11 11.75 -7.78 -11.46
CA VAL A 11 10.63 -7.61 -10.53
C VAL A 11 9.99 -8.96 -10.25
N GLU A 12 10.05 -9.41 -9.00
CA GLU A 12 9.43 -10.66 -8.54
C GLU A 12 7.98 -10.41 -8.10
N SER A 13 7.74 -9.40 -7.27
CA SER A 13 6.39 -9.01 -6.84
C SER A 13 6.25 -7.50 -6.68
N LEU A 14 5.02 -7.02 -6.88
CA LEU A 14 4.62 -5.64 -6.63
C LEU A 14 3.26 -5.65 -5.94
N GLU A 15 3.22 -5.24 -4.69
CA GLU A 15 2.04 -5.28 -3.85
C GLU A 15 1.66 -3.87 -3.40
N GLN A 16 0.35 -3.62 -3.34
CA GLN A 16 -0.22 -2.35 -2.87
C GLN A 16 -1.17 -2.62 -1.71
N SER A 17 -0.95 -1.93 -0.60
CA SER A 17 -1.75 -2.05 0.61
C SER A 17 -1.96 -0.69 1.26
N GLU A 18 -3.07 -0.55 1.97
CA GLU A 18 -3.23 0.51 2.95
C GLU A 18 -2.91 -0.06 4.34
N THR A 19 -2.20 0.71 5.15
CA THR A 19 -1.85 0.30 6.52
C THR A 19 -2.77 0.98 7.51
N GLU A 20 -2.83 0.44 8.72
CA GLU A 20 -3.59 1.05 9.79
C GLU A 20 -3.11 2.50 10.07
N PRO A 21 -4.02 3.46 10.32
CA PRO A 21 -3.67 4.86 10.52
C PRO A 21 -3.16 5.11 11.95
N GLU A 22 -2.01 4.53 12.32
CA GLU A 22 -1.43 4.67 13.67
C GLU A 22 -1.24 6.13 14.07
N TYR A 23 -0.95 7.00 13.10
CA TYR A 23 -0.81 8.44 13.30
C TYR A 23 -2.10 9.12 13.78
N LEU A 24 -3.29 8.51 13.63
CA LEU A 24 -4.57 9.03 14.12
C LEU A 24 -4.96 8.49 15.50
N ALA A 25 -4.20 7.54 16.06
CA ALA A 25 -4.57 6.83 17.29
C ALA A 25 -4.80 7.74 18.51
N PHE A 26 -4.34 9.00 18.46
CA PHE A 26 -4.58 10.01 19.49
C PHE A 26 -6.05 10.47 19.58
N HIS A 27 -6.87 10.22 18.56
CA HIS A 27 -8.28 10.60 18.56
C HIS A 27 -9.17 9.49 17.98
N LEU A 28 -10.14 9.02 18.76
CA LEU A 28 -10.97 7.86 18.43
C LEU A 28 -11.76 7.99 17.11
N ILE A 29 -12.37 9.16 16.86
CA ILE A 29 -13.19 9.39 15.66
C ILE A 29 -12.36 9.29 14.36
N PRO A 30 -11.31 10.11 14.15
CA PRO A 30 -10.49 10.01 12.93
C PRO A 30 -9.78 8.66 12.82
N TYR A 31 -9.35 8.06 13.94
CA TYR A 31 -8.75 6.73 13.94
C TYR A 31 -9.72 5.66 13.41
N THR A 32 -10.94 5.59 13.95
CA THR A 32 -11.95 4.62 13.48
C THR A 32 -12.34 4.84 12.02
N LEU A 33 -12.44 6.10 11.56
CA LEU A 33 -12.66 6.41 10.15
C LEU A 33 -11.51 5.91 9.26
N GLY A 34 -10.26 6.11 9.69
CA GLY A 34 -9.11 5.63 8.94
C GLY A 34 -9.01 4.09 8.92
N VAL A 35 -9.36 3.40 10.02
CA VAL A 35 -9.46 1.92 10.04
C VAL A 35 -10.55 1.44 9.08
N ALA A 36 -11.71 2.10 9.05
CA ALA A 36 -12.77 1.76 8.10
C ALA A 36 -12.33 1.97 6.64
N TYR A 37 -11.61 3.06 6.37
CA TYR A 37 -11.02 3.34 5.06
C TYR A 37 -10.02 2.27 4.64
N GLU A 38 -9.05 1.94 5.51
CA GLU A 38 -8.04 0.90 5.29
C GLU A 38 -8.71 -0.42 4.88
N ARG A 39 -9.65 -0.91 5.68
CA ARG A 39 -10.39 -2.15 5.40
C ARG A 39 -11.14 -2.09 4.07
N LEU A 40 -11.75 -0.96 3.75
CA LEU A 40 -12.50 -0.77 2.51
C LEU A 40 -11.57 -0.88 1.29
N VAL A 41 -10.49 -0.11 1.27
CA VAL A 41 -9.59 -0.08 0.10
C VAL A 41 -8.79 -1.38 -0.05
N ASN A 42 -8.45 -2.05 1.05
CA ASN A 42 -7.77 -3.35 1.01
C ASN A 42 -8.69 -4.48 0.53
N ARG A 43 -9.98 -4.45 0.91
CA ARG A 43 -10.95 -5.48 0.50
C ARG A 43 -11.27 -5.44 -1.00
N PHE A 44 -11.39 -4.24 -1.58
CA PHE A 44 -11.86 -4.09 -2.95
C PHE A 44 -10.71 -3.79 -3.91
N GLY A 45 -10.41 -4.74 -4.82
CA GLY A 45 -9.35 -4.58 -5.81
C GLY A 45 -9.53 -3.37 -6.75
N PHE A 46 -10.77 -2.96 -7.01
CA PHE A 46 -11.02 -1.75 -7.82
C PHE A 46 -10.55 -0.46 -7.14
N LEU A 47 -10.40 -0.46 -5.80
CA LEU A 47 -9.87 0.65 -5.01
C LEU A 47 -8.35 0.57 -4.83
N ALA A 48 -7.64 -0.38 -5.46
CA ALA A 48 -6.21 -0.56 -5.26
C ALA A 48 -5.39 0.71 -5.54
N LYS A 49 -5.84 1.56 -6.46
CA LYS A 49 -5.19 2.85 -6.79
C LYS A 49 -5.22 3.88 -5.65
N LEU A 50 -6.07 3.70 -4.64
CA LEU A 50 -6.15 4.59 -3.48
C LEU A 50 -5.18 4.19 -2.35
N ARG A 51 -4.59 2.98 -2.44
CA ARG A 51 -3.65 2.47 -1.45
C ARG A 51 -2.30 3.16 -1.64
N VAL A 52 -1.73 3.69 -0.56
CA VAL A 52 -0.51 4.49 -0.65
C VAL A 52 0.76 3.65 -0.50
N ASN A 53 0.71 2.57 0.29
CA ASN A 53 1.90 1.75 0.50
C ASN A 53 2.16 0.84 -0.70
N LEU A 54 3.41 0.83 -1.14
CA LEU A 54 3.89 0.03 -2.26
C LEU A 54 5.08 -0.81 -1.79
N LEU A 55 4.95 -2.13 -1.87
CA LEU A 55 6.03 -3.07 -1.62
C LEU A 55 6.50 -3.66 -2.96
N LEU A 56 7.78 -3.45 -3.27
CA LEU A 56 8.44 -4.04 -4.42
C LEU A 56 9.44 -5.09 -3.93
N VAL A 57 9.30 -6.32 -4.40
CA VAL A 57 10.33 -7.34 -4.28
C VAL A 57 10.97 -7.51 -5.64
N ALA A 58 12.28 -7.31 -5.72
CA ALA A 58 13.04 -7.43 -6.95
C ALA A 58 14.42 -8.00 -6.69
N ARG A 59 14.96 -8.72 -7.68
CA ARG A 59 16.26 -9.35 -7.63
C ARG A 59 17.23 -8.63 -8.55
N LYS A 60 18.47 -8.47 -8.08
CA LYS A 60 19.57 -8.02 -8.91
C LYS A 60 19.93 -9.14 -9.90
N ARG A 61 19.93 -8.80 -11.19
CA ARG A 61 20.47 -9.69 -12.24
C ARG A 61 21.93 -10.03 -12.03
#